data_AF-A0A1H7VMP9-F1
#
_entry.id   AF-A0A1H7VMP9-F1
#
_cell.length_a   1.000
_cell.length_b   1.000
_cell.length_c   1.000
_cell.angle_alpha   90.00
_cell.angle_beta   90.00
_cell.angle_gamma   90.00
#
_symmetry.space_group_name_H-M   'P 1'
#
loop_
_entity.id
_entity.type
_entity.pdbx_description
1 polymer ?
#
loop_
_entity_poly.entity_id
_entity_poly.type
_entity_poly.pdbx_seq_one_letter_code
_entity_poly.pdbx_strand_id
1 'polypeptide(L)'
;MKRIASWIVASAALLFSILPFAAAQSASDYTHGVTAANGTGTLWFAPAGSSTSWVDAHYSVTGGDLQNLRMRYNAGNGHYETTFAPASNGTAVDYFFTYNKGEAAYDSAHYSAVVGSGSGGTDPPASGGGDGSSWSGQTTFHIVNQTGGRWADADVYWSIIGKDWNTGQFVHVDANGNLVPMSTADNGALTKNGEGYTNYFHNLAQLRDVTIPPLDSARILLSVGSPMYIKVNVDGNGNIGYAGANIENASDPNIDVYFDFGEMAILPPGNAQQGIFVNTTRVDHFGFPLKLRVQGLDGFDQSVGETLNESRDAIFSAFQATVPAQFTGLAQAPYAPYRIVAPSHASFIAGQANGNYLQGYIDAIWARYRNEDLVFTLDNLGTFRGRVNGNTFVFTGGNANGTYYINGVPSTSEVFLGNGLFNDPTGASDVGVQLQIQAQISAAINRHVLETPSQWYDQPSHYPAGQAANWYAKFWHDHNIDALSYGFSYDDVGDFSPSIHTNAPTDVTFTIGW
;
A
#
# COMPACT_ATOMS: atom_id res chain seq x y z
N MET A 1 13.65 69.59 25.34
CA MET A 1 14.55 70.11 24.28
C MET A 1 14.11 69.53 22.94
N LYS A 2 14.35 70.28 21.86
CA LYS A 2 14.16 70.03 20.41
C LYS A 2 14.24 68.55 19.99
N ARG A 3 13.32 67.93 19.20
CA ARG A 3 12.69 68.20 17.87
C ARG A 3 13.46 67.62 16.65
N ILE A 4 12.68 67.24 15.61
CA ILE A 4 13.01 66.78 14.22
C ILE A 4 13.33 65.26 14.14
N ALA A 5 12.87 64.44 13.16
CA ALA A 5 11.77 64.48 12.15
C ALA A 5 11.55 63.03 11.59
N SER A 6 10.35 62.47 11.39
CA SER A 6 9.32 62.62 10.32
C SER A 6 9.43 61.70 9.07
N TRP A 7 8.70 60.58 9.09
CA TRP A 7 7.77 60.00 8.06
C TRP A 7 8.13 59.80 6.56
N ILE A 8 7.37 58.85 5.93
CA ILE A 8 7.26 58.48 4.50
C ILE A 8 8.42 57.55 4.01
N VAL A 9 8.28 56.39 3.33
CA VAL A 9 7.25 55.75 2.45
C VAL A 9 7.04 54.26 2.83
N ALA A 10 5.97 53.65 2.31
CA ALA A 10 5.57 52.24 2.39
C ALA A 10 6.53 51.21 1.73
N SER A 11 6.13 49.93 1.86
CA SER A 11 6.57 48.75 1.08
C SER A 11 7.86 48.03 1.52
N ALA A 12 7.71 47.10 2.47
CA ALA A 12 8.65 45.99 2.71
C ALA A 12 7.91 44.66 3.06
N ALA A 13 6.69 44.49 2.54
CA ALA A 13 5.87 43.28 2.68
C ALA A 13 5.76 42.55 1.33
N LEU A 14 6.91 42.31 0.69
CA LEU A 14 7.13 41.43 -0.47
C LEU A 14 8.66 41.28 -0.59
N LEU A 15 9.17 40.08 -0.85
CA LEU A 15 10.61 39.66 -0.81
C LEU A 15 11.09 38.97 0.48
N PHE A 16 10.36 37.97 0.96
CA PHE A 16 11.02 36.66 1.04
C PHE A 16 10.69 35.94 -0.26
N SER A 17 11.73 35.70 -1.05
CA SER A 17 11.65 35.14 -2.39
C SER A 17 11.02 33.76 -2.38
N ILE A 18 10.06 33.58 -3.28
CA ILE A 18 9.67 32.28 -3.80
C ILE A 18 10.96 31.60 -4.29
N LEU A 19 11.49 30.64 -3.53
CA LEU A 19 12.33 29.62 -4.12
C LEU A 19 11.38 28.77 -4.97
N PRO A 20 11.62 28.61 -6.28
CA PRO A 20 10.88 27.61 -7.02
C PRO A 20 11.22 26.25 -6.40
N PHE A 21 10.22 25.55 -5.86
CA PHE A 21 10.35 24.12 -5.67
C PHE A 21 10.68 23.53 -7.04
N ALA A 22 11.75 22.76 -7.11
CA ALA A 22 12.12 22.04 -8.31
C ALA A 22 10.96 21.12 -8.69
N ALA A 23 10.47 21.22 -9.93
CA ALA A 23 9.42 20.33 -10.39
C ALA A 23 10.03 18.95 -10.70
N ALA A 24 9.35 17.88 -10.31
CA ALA A 24 9.75 16.52 -10.68
C ALA A 24 9.69 16.35 -12.21
N GLN A 25 10.68 15.66 -12.78
CA GLN A 25 10.83 15.57 -14.25
C GLN A 25 11.13 14.14 -14.75
N SER A 26 10.74 13.87 -15.99
CA SER A 26 10.83 12.57 -16.68
C SER A 26 12.25 12.24 -17.18
N ALA A 27 12.50 10.95 -17.43
CA ALA A 27 13.76 10.39 -17.95
C ALA A 27 14.11 10.83 -19.40
N SER A 28 13.26 11.64 -20.06
CA SER A 28 13.52 12.16 -21.41
C SER A 28 14.57 13.29 -21.47
N ASP A 29 14.93 13.89 -20.34
CA ASP A 29 15.71 15.14 -20.30
C ASP A 29 17.22 14.96 -20.12
N TYR A 30 17.66 13.76 -19.73
CA TYR A 30 19.06 13.42 -19.47
C TYR A 30 19.27 11.91 -19.47
N THR A 31 20.50 11.48 -19.67
CA THR A 31 20.98 10.16 -19.22
C THR A 31 21.97 10.36 -18.07
N HIS A 32 22.16 9.33 -17.24
CA HIS A 32 23.03 9.40 -16.07
C HIS A 32 23.66 8.04 -15.77
N GLY A 33 24.63 8.02 -14.86
CA GLY A 33 25.11 6.76 -14.33
C GLY A 33 26.31 6.90 -13.41
N VAL A 34 26.75 5.74 -12.92
CA VAL A 34 27.97 5.58 -12.13
C VAL A 34 28.93 4.67 -12.89
N THR A 35 30.16 5.14 -13.09
CA THR A 35 31.27 4.31 -13.58
C THR A 35 32.36 4.26 -12.51
N ALA A 36 33.27 3.29 -12.58
CA ALA A 36 34.40 3.23 -11.65
C ALA A 36 35.66 2.67 -12.32
N ALA A 37 36.81 3.24 -11.98
CA ALA A 37 38.11 2.79 -12.43
C ALA A 37 39.17 3.07 -11.37
N ASN A 38 40.10 2.13 -11.17
CA ASN A 38 41.27 2.28 -10.30
C ASN A 38 40.95 2.73 -8.84
N GLY A 39 39.80 2.33 -8.29
CA GLY A 39 39.37 2.67 -6.93
C GLY A 39 38.65 4.01 -6.77
N THR A 40 38.43 4.74 -7.88
CA THR A 40 37.66 5.99 -7.94
C THR A 40 36.39 5.76 -8.75
N GLY A 41 35.26 6.26 -8.24
CA GLY A 41 33.98 6.28 -8.92
C GLY A 41 33.72 7.64 -9.55
N THR A 42 33.00 7.64 -10.66
CA THR A 42 32.56 8.84 -11.37
C THR A 42 31.05 8.77 -11.54
N LEU A 43 30.35 9.69 -10.88
CA LEU A 43 28.93 9.96 -11.07
C LEU A 43 28.79 10.97 -12.21
N TRP A 44 27.95 10.69 -13.21
CA TRP A 44 27.80 11.53 -14.39
C TRP A 44 26.33 11.74 -14.80
N PHE A 45 26.08 12.85 -15.49
CA PHE A 45 24.79 13.33 -15.99
C PHE A 45 24.97 13.98 -17.36
N ALA A 46 24.39 13.42 -18.41
CA ALA A 46 24.43 13.94 -19.78
C ALA A 46 23.06 14.51 -20.16
N PRO A 47 22.88 15.84 -20.27
CA PRO A 47 21.60 16.43 -20.64
C PRO A 47 21.24 16.11 -22.09
N ALA A 48 19.97 15.82 -22.37
CA ALA A 48 19.46 15.54 -23.71
C ALA A 48 19.38 16.80 -24.61
N GLY A 49 19.55 18.00 -24.05
CA GLY A 49 19.51 19.27 -24.76
C GLY A 49 20.45 20.34 -24.20
N SER A 50 20.79 21.34 -25.02
CA SER A 50 21.78 22.39 -24.70
C SER A 50 21.29 23.48 -23.74
N SER A 51 20.06 23.36 -23.21
CA SER A 51 19.47 24.31 -22.26
C SER A 51 19.94 24.15 -20.81
N THR A 52 20.62 23.04 -20.51
CA THR A 52 21.25 22.83 -19.21
C THR A 52 22.64 23.43 -19.22
N SER A 53 22.87 24.38 -18.31
CA SER A 53 24.16 25.04 -18.11
C SER A 53 24.82 24.66 -16.79
N TRP A 54 24.09 24.03 -15.86
CA TRP A 54 24.63 23.47 -14.62
C TRP A 54 23.85 22.28 -14.09
N VAL A 55 24.54 21.47 -13.28
CA VAL A 55 24.02 20.31 -12.53
C VAL A 55 24.70 20.27 -11.16
N ASP A 56 23.93 20.10 -10.10
CA ASP A 56 24.38 19.69 -8.78
C ASP A 56 24.07 18.19 -8.59
N ALA A 57 25.00 17.45 -8.00
CA ALA A 57 24.81 16.06 -7.59
C ALA A 57 24.63 15.98 -6.08
N HIS A 58 23.64 15.20 -5.67
CA HIS A 58 23.27 14.92 -4.29
C HIS A 58 23.43 13.43 -4.07
N TYR A 59 24.47 12.98 -3.38
CA TYR A 59 24.77 11.55 -3.29
C TYR A 59 25.38 11.14 -1.95
N SER A 60 25.14 9.89 -1.55
CA SER A 60 25.81 9.23 -0.43
C SER A 60 26.47 7.94 -0.91
N VAL A 61 27.49 7.47 -0.18
CA VAL A 61 28.20 6.24 -0.49
C VAL A 61 28.19 5.36 0.76
N THR A 62 27.51 4.21 0.67
CA THR A 62 27.47 3.11 1.67
C THR A 62 27.73 3.55 3.12
N GLY A 63 26.73 4.18 3.76
CA GLY A 63 26.79 4.58 5.17
C GLY A 63 27.56 5.89 5.48
N GLY A 64 27.98 6.64 4.47
CA GLY A 64 28.54 7.99 4.60
C GLY A 64 27.48 9.11 4.48
N ASP A 65 27.86 10.32 4.92
CA ASP A 65 27.01 11.51 4.87
C ASP A 65 26.66 11.94 3.44
N LEU A 66 25.47 12.55 3.26
CA LEU A 66 25.02 13.14 2.00
C LEU A 66 25.97 14.27 1.53
N GLN A 67 26.54 14.09 0.36
CA GLN A 67 27.36 15.08 -0.35
C GLN A 67 26.48 15.86 -1.33
N ASN A 68 26.68 17.19 -1.40
CA ASN A 68 25.95 18.09 -2.30
C ASN A 68 26.98 18.91 -3.09
N LEU A 69 27.19 18.61 -4.38
CA LEU A 69 28.31 19.13 -5.16
C LEU A 69 27.92 19.59 -6.56
N ARG A 70 28.30 20.83 -6.92
CA ARG A 70 28.25 21.34 -8.30
C ARG A 70 29.16 20.51 -9.21
N MET A 71 28.55 19.79 -10.14
CA MET A 71 29.26 18.94 -11.11
C MET A 71 29.98 19.79 -12.16
N ARG A 72 31.06 19.24 -12.74
CA ARG A 72 31.84 19.90 -13.78
C ARG A 72 31.51 19.32 -15.14
N TYR A 73 31.21 20.16 -16.13
CA TYR A 73 31.02 19.72 -17.50
C TYR A 73 32.35 19.26 -18.14
N ASN A 74 32.38 18.03 -18.64
CA ASN A 74 33.47 17.45 -19.42
C ASN A 74 33.05 17.37 -20.90
N ALA A 75 33.52 18.35 -21.68
CA ALA A 75 33.23 18.45 -23.11
C ALA A 75 33.81 17.30 -23.96
N GLY A 76 34.74 16.49 -23.43
CA GLY A 76 35.25 15.30 -24.11
C GLY A 76 34.30 14.09 -24.00
N ASN A 77 33.54 14.01 -22.91
CA ASN A 77 32.56 12.95 -22.65
C ASN A 77 31.11 13.37 -22.99
N GLY A 78 30.84 14.68 -23.08
CA GLY A 78 29.50 15.22 -23.36
C GLY A 78 28.58 15.31 -22.14
N HIS A 79 29.13 15.22 -20.93
CA HIS A 79 28.37 15.14 -19.69
C HIS A 79 28.94 16.00 -18.56
N TYR A 80 28.13 16.26 -17.54
CA TYR A 80 28.56 16.72 -16.23
C TYR A 80 29.07 15.52 -15.43
N GLU A 81 30.18 15.66 -14.73
CA GLU A 81 30.77 14.60 -13.89
C GLU A 81 31.29 15.13 -12.55
N THR A 82 31.25 14.25 -11.54
CA THR A 82 31.95 14.40 -10.25
C THR A 82 32.51 13.05 -9.83
N THR A 83 33.57 13.05 -9.01
CA THR A 83 34.25 11.81 -8.59
C THR A 83 34.16 11.60 -7.08
N PHE A 84 34.14 10.32 -6.68
CA PHE A 84 34.13 9.90 -5.28
C PHE A 84 35.11 8.74 -5.06
N ALA A 85 35.62 8.62 -3.85
CA ALA A 85 36.50 7.53 -3.43
C ALA A 85 36.28 7.25 -1.93
N PRO A 86 36.41 5.99 -1.47
CA PRO A 86 36.74 4.79 -2.25
C PRO A 86 35.55 4.25 -3.07
N ALA A 87 35.85 3.68 -4.24
CA ALA A 87 34.89 2.97 -5.08
C ALA A 87 35.40 1.56 -5.40
N SER A 88 35.14 0.63 -4.48
CA SER A 88 35.44 -0.80 -4.61
C SER A 88 34.26 -1.57 -5.19
N ASN A 89 34.49 -2.78 -5.71
CA ASN A 89 33.39 -3.66 -6.13
C ASN A 89 32.45 -3.94 -4.94
N GLY A 90 31.14 -3.78 -5.13
CA GLY A 90 30.12 -3.85 -4.08
C GLY A 90 29.83 -2.53 -3.36
N THR A 91 30.53 -1.43 -3.66
CA THR A 91 30.19 -0.11 -3.10
C THR A 91 28.85 0.39 -3.66
N ALA A 92 27.86 0.56 -2.79
CA ALA A 92 26.56 1.15 -3.12
C ALA A 92 26.60 2.69 -3.03
N VAL A 93 25.94 3.34 -3.98
CA VAL A 93 25.85 4.80 -4.14
C VAL A 93 24.40 5.18 -4.40
N ASP A 94 23.81 5.96 -3.50
CA ASP A 94 22.47 6.52 -3.65
C ASP A 94 22.58 7.98 -4.06
N TYR A 95 21.85 8.40 -5.09
CA TYR A 95 22.04 9.73 -5.69
C TYR A 95 20.81 10.30 -6.40
N PHE A 96 20.74 11.62 -6.48
CA PHE A 96 19.88 12.39 -7.38
C PHE A 96 20.63 13.66 -7.85
N PHE A 97 20.02 14.42 -8.76
CA PHE A 97 20.60 15.64 -9.33
C PHE A 97 19.59 16.80 -9.29
N THR A 98 20.06 18.00 -9.00
CA THR A 98 19.34 19.25 -9.33
C THR A 98 20.01 19.87 -10.55
N TYR A 99 19.26 20.17 -11.62
CA TYR A 99 19.81 20.75 -12.85
C TYR A 99 18.87 21.82 -13.41
N ASN A 100 19.38 22.68 -14.30
CA ASN A 100 18.53 23.66 -14.97
C ASN A 100 18.07 23.24 -16.37
N LYS A 101 16.91 23.78 -16.76
CA LYS A 101 16.43 23.80 -18.15
C LYS A 101 16.05 25.25 -18.48
N GLY A 102 17.00 26.00 -19.03
CA GLY A 102 16.90 27.46 -19.09
C GLY A 102 17.10 28.08 -17.71
N GLU A 103 16.18 28.94 -17.26
CA GLU A 103 16.27 29.63 -15.96
C GLU A 103 15.72 28.81 -14.78
N ALA A 104 14.88 27.80 -15.03
CA ALA A 104 14.25 27.00 -13.99
C ALA A 104 15.12 25.79 -13.59
N ALA A 105 15.08 25.42 -12.31
CA ALA A 105 15.73 24.25 -11.74
C ALA A 105 14.73 23.09 -11.53
N TYR A 106 15.23 21.86 -11.68
CA TYR A 106 14.47 20.61 -11.65
C TYR A 106 15.29 19.55 -10.92
N ASP A 107 14.62 18.68 -10.18
CA ASP A 107 15.24 17.55 -9.48
C ASP A 107 14.97 16.27 -10.26
N SER A 108 15.97 15.39 -10.36
CA SER A 108 15.81 14.05 -10.90
C SER A 108 15.04 13.15 -9.93
N ALA A 109 14.68 11.95 -10.38
CA ALA A 109 14.36 10.87 -9.46
C ALA A 109 15.59 10.53 -8.59
N HIS A 110 15.35 9.81 -7.49
CA HIS A 110 16.40 9.18 -6.70
C HIS A 110 16.79 7.82 -7.32
N TYR A 111 18.09 7.54 -7.33
CA TYR A 111 18.70 6.36 -7.95
C TYR A 111 19.65 5.67 -6.98
N SER A 112 19.85 4.37 -7.17
CA SER A 112 20.86 3.57 -6.47
C SER A 112 21.70 2.80 -7.49
N ALA A 113 23.02 2.74 -7.29
CA ALA A 113 23.93 1.98 -8.14
C ALA A 113 25.00 1.24 -7.32
N VAL A 114 25.48 0.11 -7.83
CA VAL A 114 26.55 -0.68 -7.21
C VAL A 114 27.77 -0.72 -8.13
N VAL A 115 28.93 -0.33 -7.59
CA VAL A 115 30.20 -0.36 -8.31
C VAL A 115 30.62 -1.80 -8.59
N GLY A 116 31.04 -2.08 -9.83
CA GLY A 116 31.72 -3.34 -10.20
C GLY A 116 30.84 -4.50 -10.67
N SER A 117 29.52 -4.39 -10.55
CA SER A 117 28.56 -5.30 -11.19
C SER A 117 28.36 -4.94 -12.67
N GLY A 118 29.37 -5.22 -13.51
CA GLY A 118 29.25 -5.19 -14.98
C GLY A 118 28.62 -3.92 -15.56
N SER A 119 28.89 -2.75 -14.98
CA SER A 119 28.14 -1.51 -15.21
C SER A 119 28.49 -0.81 -16.53
N GLY A 120 28.16 -1.46 -17.64
CA GLY A 120 27.94 -0.81 -18.93
C GLY A 120 26.52 -0.26 -18.97
N GLY A 121 26.31 0.92 -18.37
CA GLY A 121 25.08 1.70 -18.49
C GLY A 121 24.93 2.27 -19.91
N THR A 122 24.74 1.38 -20.88
CA THR A 122 24.31 1.72 -22.22
C THR A 122 23.06 0.90 -22.51
N ASP A 123 21.89 1.49 -22.29
CA ASP A 123 20.68 1.01 -22.96
C ASP A 123 20.94 1.04 -24.47
N PRO A 124 20.88 -0.11 -25.18
CA PRO A 124 20.68 -0.10 -26.61
C PRO A 124 19.31 0.54 -26.89
N PRO A 125 19.15 1.25 -28.01
CA PRO A 125 18.31 2.43 -28.06
C PRO A 125 16.87 2.15 -27.62
N ALA A 126 16.43 2.89 -26.61
CA ALA A 126 15.03 3.27 -26.54
C ALA A 126 14.68 3.89 -27.90
N SER A 127 13.88 3.18 -28.69
CA SER A 127 13.34 3.69 -29.96
C SER A 127 12.22 4.70 -29.68
N GLY A 128 12.55 5.73 -28.89
CA GLY A 128 11.74 6.92 -28.61
C GLY A 128 11.78 7.93 -29.75
N GLY A 129 11.65 7.45 -30.99
CA GLY A 129 10.99 8.27 -32.00
C GLY A 129 9.56 8.47 -31.50
N GLY A 130 9.15 9.73 -31.33
CA GLY A 130 8.02 10.07 -30.46
C GLY A 130 6.73 9.32 -30.77
N ASP A 131 6.32 8.48 -29.82
CA ASP A 131 4.94 8.13 -29.50
C ASP A 131 4.92 7.80 -28.00
N GLY A 132 3.89 8.23 -27.28
CA GLY A 132 3.71 7.82 -25.89
C GLY A 132 3.39 6.33 -25.85
N SER A 133 4.27 5.52 -25.25
CA SER A 133 4.04 4.09 -25.12
C SER A 133 2.80 3.85 -24.26
N SER A 134 1.71 3.42 -24.88
CA SER A 134 0.55 2.95 -24.12
C SER A 134 0.91 1.64 -23.41
N TRP A 135 0.42 1.48 -22.19
CA TRP A 135 0.54 0.22 -21.47
C TRP A 135 -0.15 -0.91 -22.24
N SER A 136 0.55 -2.05 -22.37
CA SER A 136 0.15 -3.21 -23.17
C SER A 136 -1.06 -3.98 -22.60
N GLY A 137 -1.53 -3.61 -21.40
CA GLY A 137 -2.52 -4.39 -20.65
C GLY A 137 -1.94 -5.61 -19.95
N GLN A 138 -0.61 -5.77 -19.92
CA GLN A 138 0.10 -6.88 -19.30
C GLN A 138 0.94 -6.38 -18.13
N THR A 139 0.99 -7.14 -17.04
CA THR A 139 1.79 -6.81 -15.85
C THR A 139 2.56 -8.03 -15.37
N THR A 140 3.85 -7.88 -15.10
CA THR A 140 4.72 -8.94 -14.59
C THR A 140 4.71 -8.95 -13.07
N PHE A 141 4.42 -10.10 -12.47
CA PHE A 141 4.51 -10.32 -11.04
C PHE A 141 5.82 -11.03 -10.72
N HIS A 142 6.55 -10.53 -9.72
CA HIS A 142 7.84 -11.03 -9.26
C HIS A 142 7.74 -11.41 -7.78
N ILE A 143 8.17 -12.62 -7.42
CA ILE A 143 8.09 -13.12 -6.05
C ILE A 143 9.48 -13.36 -5.49
N VAL A 144 9.84 -12.59 -4.46
CA VAL A 144 11.19 -12.53 -3.90
C VAL A 144 11.21 -13.14 -2.50
N ASN A 145 12.10 -14.12 -2.33
CA ASN A 145 12.38 -14.74 -1.02
C ASN A 145 13.44 -13.92 -0.28
N GLN A 146 13.03 -13.18 0.75
CA GLN A 146 13.91 -12.47 1.69
C GLN A 146 13.81 -13.06 3.11
N THR A 147 13.48 -14.35 3.24
CA THR A 147 13.32 -15.04 4.54
C THR A 147 14.65 -15.31 5.28
N GLY A 148 15.75 -14.66 4.88
CA GLY A 148 17.07 -14.82 5.51
C GLY A 148 17.66 -16.23 5.45
N GLY A 149 17.18 -17.08 4.53
CA GLY A 149 17.54 -18.50 4.47
C GLY A 149 16.75 -19.40 5.42
N ARG A 150 15.69 -18.89 6.08
CA ARG A 150 14.75 -19.69 6.86
C ARG A 150 14.01 -20.70 6.00
N TRP A 151 13.58 -20.29 4.80
CA TRP A 151 12.87 -21.11 3.84
C TRP A 151 13.62 -21.12 2.51
N ALA A 152 13.89 -22.32 1.98
CA ALA A 152 14.45 -22.44 0.64
C ALA A 152 13.37 -22.11 -0.40
N ASP A 153 13.78 -21.70 -1.61
CA ASP A 153 12.84 -21.35 -2.69
C ASP A 153 11.89 -22.49 -3.10
N ALA A 154 12.26 -23.75 -2.83
CA ALA A 154 11.38 -24.91 -3.04
C ALA A 154 10.24 -25.02 -2.02
N ASP A 155 10.39 -24.36 -0.86
CA ASP A 155 9.45 -24.34 0.28
C ASP A 155 8.69 -23.00 0.39
N VAL A 156 8.87 -22.09 -0.58
CA VAL A 156 8.11 -20.83 -0.69
C VAL A 156 7.16 -20.95 -1.87
N TYR A 157 5.86 -20.89 -1.59
CA TYR A 157 4.77 -21.18 -2.51
C TYR A 157 3.92 -19.95 -2.79
N TRP A 158 3.49 -19.77 -4.03
CA TRP A 158 2.59 -18.69 -4.40
C TRP A 158 1.58 -19.10 -5.49
N SER A 159 0.45 -18.40 -5.56
CA SER A 159 -0.59 -18.57 -6.60
C SER A 159 -1.32 -17.25 -6.81
N ILE A 160 -1.69 -16.94 -8.06
CA ILE A 160 -2.62 -15.83 -8.35
C ILE A 160 -3.97 -16.43 -8.74
N ILE A 161 -5.03 -15.96 -8.08
CA ILE A 161 -6.42 -16.34 -8.34
C ILE A 161 -7.29 -15.10 -8.42
N GLY A 162 -8.34 -15.12 -9.24
CA GLY A 162 -9.24 -13.97 -9.42
C GLY A 162 -10.40 -14.29 -10.35
N LYS A 163 -10.89 -13.29 -11.07
CA LYS A 163 -11.89 -13.43 -12.13
C LYS A 163 -11.36 -12.90 -13.46
N ASP A 164 -11.56 -13.65 -14.54
CA ASP A 164 -11.31 -13.15 -15.89
C ASP A 164 -12.30 -12.03 -16.25
N TRP A 165 -11.80 -10.90 -16.75
CA TRP A 165 -12.63 -9.72 -17.07
C TRP A 165 -13.67 -9.95 -18.16
N ASN A 166 -13.42 -10.87 -19.10
CA ASN A 166 -14.25 -11.06 -20.28
C ASN A 166 -15.44 -11.99 -20.00
N THR A 167 -15.26 -12.93 -19.07
CA THR A 167 -16.19 -14.03 -18.78
C THR A 167 -16.78 -13.97 -17.36
N GLY A 168 -16.14 -13.24 -16.44
CA GLY A 168 -16.49 -13.20 -15.01
C GLY A 168 -16.25 -14.52 -14.25
N GLN A 169 -15.64 -15.53 -14.90
CA GLN A 169 -15.36 -16.82 -14.29
C GLN A 169 -14.20 -16.71 -13.30
N PHE A 170 -14.27 -17.45 -12.19
CA PHE A 170 -13.12 -17.63 -11.32
C PHE A 170 -12.02 -18.41 -12.04
N VAL A 171 -10.81 -17.87 -12.00
CA VAL A 171 -9.62 -18.39 -12.68
C VAL A 171 -8.44 -18.48 -11.72
N HIS A 172 -7.53 -19.41 -11.97
CA HIS A 172 -6.15 -19.33 -11.49
C HIS A 172 -5.22 -18.96 -12.64
N VAL A 173 -4.06 -18.39 -12.32
CA VAL A 173 -2.99 -18.16 -13.29
C VAL A 173 -2.16 -19.45 -13.44
N ASP A 174 -1.75 -19.78 -14.67
CA ASP A 174 -0.79 -20.87 -14.93
C ASP A 174 0.66 -20.36 -15.07
N ALA A 175 1.61 -21.28 -15.18
CA ALA A 175 3.03 -20.94 -15.28
C ALA A 175 3.45 -20.18 -16.57
N ASN A 176 2.52 -19.98 -17.52
CA ASN A 176 2.72 -19.19 -18.73
C ASN A 176 1.94 -17.86 -18.71
N GLY A 177 1.23 -17.55 -17.61
CA GLY A 177 0.40 -16.36 -17.49
C GLY A 177 -1.03 -16.49 -18.02
N ASN A 178 -1.47 -17.70 -18.40
CA ASN A 178 -2.85 -17.92 -18.86
C ASN A 178 -3.83 -17.87 -17.69
N LEU A 179 -5.01 -17.29 -17.92
CA LEU A 179 -6.14 -17.37 -17.01
C LEU A 179 -6.90 -18.68 -17.25
N VAL A 180 -6.78 -19.63 -16.33
CA VAL A 180 -7.38 -20.97 -16.43
C VAL A 180 -8.63 -21.04 -15.54
N PRO A 181 -9.83 -21.27 -16.11
CA PRO A 181 -11.07 -21.42 -15.32
C PRO A 181 -10.97 -22.54 -14.28
N MET A 182 -11.33 -22.20 -13.05
CA MET A 182 -11.37 -23.17 -11.95
C MET A 182 -12.45 -24.24 -12.19
N SER A 183 -12.17 -25.47 -11.78
CA SER A 183 -13.09 -26.60 -11.89
C SER A 183 -13.16 -27.39 -10.59
N THR A 184 -14.33 -27.94 -10.27
CA THR A 184 -14.45 -28.90 -9.15
C THR A 184 -13.64 -30.18 -9.37
N ALA A 185 -13.26 -30.46 -10.62
CA ALA A 185 -12.36 -31.57 -10.99
C ALA A 185 -10.89 -31.32 -10.59
N ASP A 186 -10.52 -30.07 -10.26
CA ASP A 186 -9.17 -29.74 -9.79
C ASP A 186 -8.96 -30.19 -8.33
N ASN A 187 -10.06 -30.40 -7.59
CA ASN A 187 -10.01 -30.91 -6.22
C ASN A 187 -9.50 -32.37 -6.21
N GLY A 188 -8.46 -32.62 -5.42
CA GLY A 188 -7.81 -33.93 -5.29
C GLY A 188 -6.33 -33.92 -5.70
N ALA A 189 -5.84 -32.83 -6.28
CA ALA A 189 -4.41 -32.63 -6.54
C ALA A 189 -3.59 -32.50 -5.23
N LEU A 190 -4.17 -31.90 -4.19
CA LEU A 190 -3.72 -32.01 -2.79
C LEU A 190 -4.73 -32.80 -1.96
N THR A 191 -4.31 -33.33 -0.81
CA THR A 191 -5.20 -34.00 0.15
C THR A 191 -4.77 -33.68 1.58
N LYS A 192 -5.73 -33.32 2.44
CA LYS A 192 -5.52 -33.11 3.89
C LYS A 192 -6.78 -33.50 4.65
N ASN A 193 -6.61 -34.12 5.82
CA ASN A 193 -7.71 -34.59 6.68
C ASN A 193 -8.77 -35.48 5.98
N GLY A 194 -8.40 -36.16 4.90
CA GLY A 194 -9.29 -37.00 4.07
C GLY A 194 -10.03 -36.24 2.96
N GLU A 195 -9.89 -34.92 2.88
CA GLU A 195 -10.49 -34.07 1.86
C GLU A 195 -9.50 -33.74 0.74
N GLY A 196 -9.99 -33.72 -0.50
CA GLY A 196 -9.23 -33.33 -1.69
C GLY A 196 -9.34 -31.82 -1.99
N TYR A 197 -8.23 -31.20 -2.37
CA TYR A 197 -8.08 -29.76 -2.65
C TYR A 197 -7.35 -29.53 -3.97
N THR A 198 -7.39 -28.32 -4.51
CA THR A 198 -6.67 -27.97 -5.74
C THR A 198 -5.17 -27.83 -5.48
N ASN A 199 -4.36 -27.75 -6.54
CA ASN A 199 -2.95 -27.40 -6.46
C ASN A 199 -2.58 -26.32 -7.49
N TYR A 200 -3.05 -25.10 -7.26
CA TYR A 200 -2.75 -23.94 -8.11
C TYR A 200 -1.42 -23.24 -7.75
N PHE A 201 -0.67 -23.78 -6.79
CA PHE A 201 0.55 -23.15 -6.28
C PHE A 201 1.79 -23.56 -7.08
N HIS A 202 2.63 -22.56 -7.37
CA HIS A 202 4.00 -22.72 -7.82
C HIS A 202 4.96 -22.54 -6.62
N ASN A 203 6.19 -23.06 -6.72
CA ASN A 203 7.26 -22.67 -5.79
C ASN A 203 8.36 -21.86 -6.50
N LEU A 204 9.13 -21.08 -5.75
CA LEU A 204 10.15 -20.17 -6.29
C LEU A 204 11.37 -20.87 -6.91
N ALA A 205 11.54 -22.16 -6.66
CA ALA A 205 12.52 -22.97 -7.38
C ALA A 205 12.06 -23.36 -8.80
N GLN A 206 10.76 -23.26 -9.09
CA GLN A 206 10.15 -23.56 -10.39
C GLN A 206 9.79 -22.28 -11.16
N LEU A 207 9.15 -21.32 -10.49
CA LEU A 207 8.63 -20.09 -11.10
C LEU A 207 8.69 -18.95 -10.08
N ARG A 208 9.43 -17.89 -10.42
CA ARG A 208 9.50 -16.65 -9.64
C ARG A 208 8.64 -15.53 -10.20
N ASP A 209 8.43 -15.57 -11.51
CA ASP A 209 7.91 -14.46 -12.28
C ASP A 209 6.82 -14.92 -13.25
N VAL A 210 5.76 -14.13 -13.42
CA VAL A 210 4.72 -14.39 -14.43
C VAL A 210 4.14 -13.09 -14.97
N THR A 211 3.97 -12.96 -16.28
CA THR A 211 3.28 -11.83 -16.91
C THR A 211 1.82 -12.22 -17.15
N ILE A 212 0.87 -11.44 -16.65
CA ILE A 212 -0.56 -11.73 -16.74
C ILE A 212 -1.36 -10.62 -17.45
N PRO A 213 -2.45 -10.99 -18.15
CA PRO A 213 -3.43 -10.04 -18.69
C PRO A 213 -4.26 -9.39 -17.56
N PRO A 214 -5.19 -8.49 -17.89
CA PRO A 214 -6.10 -7.90 -16.91
C PRO A 214 -6.88 -8.98 -16.15
N LEU A 215 -7.02 -8.79 -14.83
CA LEU A 215 -7.66 -9.73 -13.91
C LEU A 215 -8.45 -8.94 -12.83
N ASP A 216 -9.67 -9.37 -12.52
CA ASP A 216 -10.55 -8.69 -11.55
C ASP A 216 -10.62 -9.46 -10.21
N SER A 217 -10.98 -8.76 -9.13
CA SER A 217 -11.32 -9.33 -7.83
C SER A 217 -10.30 -10.38 -7.34
N ALA A 218 -9.01 -10.07 -7.45
CA ALA A 218 -7.93 -11.05 -7.41
C ALA A 218 -7.10 -11.01 -6.13
N ARG A 219 -6.46 -12.13 -5.84
CA ARG A 219 -5.50 -12.31 -4.74
C ARG A 219 -4.25 -12.98 -5.26
N ILE A 220 -3.10 -12.51 -4.77
CA ILE A 220 -1.87 -13.29 -4.76
C ILE A 220 -1.71 -13.93 -3.39
N LEU A 221 -1.87 -15.26 -3.36
CA LEU A 221 -1.71 -16.07 -2.17
C LEU A 221 -0.23 -16.44 -2.02
N LEU A 222 0.32 -16.25 -0.83
CA LEU A 222 1.73 -16.50 -0.51
C LEU A 222 1.81 -17.41 0.71
N SER A 223 2.65 -18.43 0.70
CA SER A 223 2.77 -19.39 1.81
C SER A 223 4.15 -20.03 1.90
N VAL A 224 4.53 -20.50 3.08
CA VAL A 224 5.86 -21.10 3.33
C VAL A 224 5.78 -22.41 4.11
N GLY A 225 6.63 -23.36 3.76
CA GLY A 225 6.67 -24.73 4.28
C GLY A 225 5.57 -25.66 3.74
N SER A 226 4.46 -25.10 3.26
CA SER A 226 3.37 -25.81 2.57
C SER A 226 2.65 -24.83 1.65
N PRO A 227 2.13 -25.25 0.48
CA PRO A 227 1.09 -24.50 -0.22
C PRO A 227 -0.19 -24.43 0.63
N MET A 228 -1.09 -23.50 0.29
CA MET A 228 -2.44 -23.47 0.86
C MET A 228 -3.36 -24.51 0.23
N TYR A 229 -4.35 -24.94 1.00
CA TYR A 229 -5.41 -25.87 0.60
C TYR A 229 -6.65 -25.08 0.19
N ILE A 230 -6.80 -24.85 -1.12
CA ILE A 230 -7.93 -24.16 -1.72
C ILE A 230 -8.94 -25.19 -2.25
N LYS A 231 -10.22 -24.95 -2.00
CA LYS A 231 -11.32 -25.85 -2.42
C LYS A 231 -12.17 -25.15 -3.48
N VAL A 232 -12.33 -25.75 -4.66
CA VAL A 232 -13.30 -25.27 -5.65
C VAL A 232 -14.67 -25.84 -5.33
N ASN A 233 -15.66 -24.97 -5.25
CA ASN A 233 -17.03 -25.27 -4.85
C ASN A 233 -18.03 -24.80 -5.91
N VAL A 234 -19.29 -25.18 -5.75
CA VAL A 234 -20.42 -24.71 -6.57
C VAL A 234 -21.40 -23.98 -5.66
N ASP A 235 -21.85 -22.79 -6.05
CA ASP A 235 -22.86 -22.03 -5.31
C ASP A 235 -24.28 -22.62 -5.49
N GLY A 236 -25.26 -22.07 -4.78
CA GLY A 236 -26.66 -22.52 -4.87
C GLY A 236 -27.33 -22.30 -6.24
N ASN A 237 -26.71 -21.55 -7.15
CA ASN A 237 -27.17 -21.27 -8.51
C ASN A 237 -26.44 -22.12 -9.57
N GLY A 238 -25.43 -22.91 -9.19
CA GLY A 238 -24.62 -23.71 -10.10
C GLY A 238 -23.33 -23.05 -10.58
N ASN A 239 -22.97 -21.87 -10.07
CA ASN A 239 -21.74 -21.16 -10.45
C ASN A 239 -20.53 -21.73 -9.70
N ILE A 240 -19.38 -21.79 -10.38
CA ILE A 240 -18.09 -22.08 -9.73
C ILE A 240 -17.69 -20.93 -8.81
N GLY A 241 -17.11 -21.27 -7.66
CA GLY A 241 -16.35 -20.36 -6.79
C GLY A 241 -15.27 -21.13 -6.04
N TYR A 242 -14.50 -20.46 -5.18
CA TYR A 242 -13.52 -21.10 -4.32
C TYR A 242 -13.72 -20.74 -2.84
N ALA A 243 -13.29 -21.64 -1.96
CA ALA A 243 -13.06 -21.34 -0.55
C ALA A 243 -11.55 -21.26 -0.29
N GLY A 244 -11.10 -20.10 0.19
CA GLY A 244 -9.78 -19.93 0.77
C GLY A 244 -9.74 -20.40 2.23
N ALA A 245 -8.72 -19.98 2.97
CA ALA A 245 -8.61 -20.28 4.39
C ALA A 245 -9.69 -19.57 5.22
N ASN A 246 -10.42 -20.32 6.05
CA ASN A 246 -11.25 -19.76 7.12
C ASN A 246 -10.49 -19.87 8.46
N ILE A 247 -9.82 -18.80 8.86
CA ILE A 247 -9.01 -18.75 10.09
C ILE A 247 -9.82 -18.84 11.40
N GLU A 248 -11.15 -18.67 11.34
CA GLU A 248 -12.06 -18.82 12.47
C GLU A 248 -12.47 -20.28 12.70
N ASN A 249 -12.36 -21.12 11.66
CA ASN A 249 -12.63 -22.55 11.74
C ASN A 249 -11.38 -23.31 12.21
N ALA A 250 -11.38 -23.75 13.46
CA ALA A 250 -10.27 -24.53 14.04
C ALA A 250 -9.98 -25.89 13.33
N SER A 251 -10.84 -26.34 12.42
CA SER A 251 -10.62 -27.52 11.57
C SER A 251 -10.28 -27.19 10.10
N ASP A 252 -10.07 -25.91 9.77
CA ASP A 252 -9.64 -25.49 8.43
C ASP A 252 -8.28 -26.11 8.07
N PRO A 253 -8.09 -26.64 6.85
CA PRO A 253 -6.82 -27.25 6.43
C PRO A 253 -5.63 -26.27 6.38
N ASN A 254 -5.87 -24.95 6.48
CA ASN A 254 -4.85 -23.91 6.48
C ASN A 254 -4.54 -23.35 7.87
N ILE A 255 -5.21 -23.82 8.94
CA ILE A 255 -5.05 -23.25 10.29
C ILE A 255 -3.59 -23.34 10.78
N ASP A 256 -2.86 -24.35 10.33
CA ASP A 256 -1.45 -24.69 10.58
C ASP A 256 -0.50 -24.35 9.41
N VAL A 257 -0.96 -23.56 8.43
CA VAL A 257 -0.13 -23.06 7.32
C VAL A 257 0.31 -21.61 7.61
N TYR A 258 1.59 -21.32 7.40
CA TYR A 258 2.09 -19.94 7.34
C TYR A 258 1.75 -19.37 5.97
N PHE A 259 0.75 -18.51 5.90
CA PHE A 259 0.34 -17.83 4.67
C PHE A 259 0.03 -16.37 4.93
N ASP A 260 0.08 -15.58 3.86
CA ASP A 260 -0.29 -14.17 3.78
C ASP A 260 -0.77 -13.89 2.34
N PHE A 261 -1.32 -12.70 2.05
CA PHE A 261 -1.78 -12.39 0.69
C PHE A 261 -1.75 -10.90 0.34
N GLY A 262 -1.60 -10.63 -0.94
CA GLY A 262 -1.90 -9.33 -1.55
C GLY A 262 -3.23 -9.38 -2.28
N GLU A 263 -3.95 -8.26 -2.32
CA GLU A 263 -5.21 -8.10 -3.06
C GLU A 263 -4.97 -7.18 -4.26
N MET A 264 -5.65 -7.44 -5.38
CA MET A 264 -5.47 -6.65 -6.60
C MET A 264 -6.67 -6.66 -7.55
N ALA A 265 -6.74 -5.63 -8.39
CA ALA A 265 -7.48 -5.65 -9.64
C ALA A 265 -6.63 -4.96 -10.73
N ILE A 266 -6.46 -5.61 -11.88
CA ILE A 266 -5.78 -5.08 -13.06
C ILE A 266 -6.88 -4.77 -14.09
N LEU A 267 -7.23 -3.49 -14.25
CA LEU A 267 -8.27 -3.01 -15.15
C LEU A 267 -7.71 -2.87 -16.58
N PRO A 268 -8.43 -3.33 -17.63
CA PRO A 268 -7.90 -3.37 -18.99
C PRO A 268 -7.63 -1.98 -19.60
N PRO A 269 -6.69 -1.85 -20.56
CA PRO A 269 -6.49 -0.61 -21.32
C PRO A 269 -7.79 -0.08 -21.93
N GLY A 270 -7.98 1.24 -21.86
CA GLY A 270 -9.21 1.91 -22.29
C GLY A 270 -10.34 1.93 -21.25
N ASN A 271 -10.17 1.28 -20.09
CA ASN A 271 -11.00 1.56 -18.92
C ASN A 271 -10.68 2.97 -18.37
N ALA A 272 -11.69 3.68 -17.84
CA ALA A 272 -11.51 5.00 -17.24
C ALA A 272 -10.57 5.01 -16.02
N GLN A 273 -10.39 3.85 -15.38
CA GLN A 273 -9.44 3.60 -14.28
C GLN A 273 -8.51 2.43 -14.65
N GLN A 274 -8.07 2.34 -15.91
CA GLN A 274 -7.15 1.29 -16.38
C GLN A 274 -5.89 1.17 -15.51
N GLY A 275 -5.17 0.05 -15.62
CA GLY A 275 -3.94 -0.19 -14.87
C GLY A 275 -4.17 -1.09 -13.66
N ILE A 276 -3.48 -0.88 -12.55
CA ILE A 276 -3.61 -1.74 -11.36
C ILE A 276 -4.07 -0.96 -10.14
N PHE A 277 -4.84 -1.62 -9.28
CA PHE A 277 -4.96 -1.34 -7.85
C PHE A 277 -4.41 -2.57 -7.12
N VAL A 278 -3.45 -2.40 -6.22
CA VAL A 278 -2.84 -3.52 -5.49
C VAL A 278 -2.37 -3.09 -4.10
N ASN A 279 -2.56 -3.96 -3.11
CA ASN A 279 -2.21 -3.70 -1.71
C ASN A 279 -1.73 -4.97 -0.99
N THR A 280 -0.96 -4.79 0.08
CA THR A 280 -0.89 -5.76 1.18
C THR A 280 -2.09 -5.56 2.11
N THR A 281 -2.42 -6.53 2.97
CA THR A 281 -3.54 -6.39 3.89
C THR A 281 -3.28 -7.06 5.24
N ARG A 282 -3.73 -6.42 6.32
CA ARG A 282 -3.79 -7.00 7.67
C ARG A 282 -5.23 -7.01 8.20
N VAL A 283 -6.23 -6.79 7.34
CA VAL A 283 -7.65 -6.74 7.71
C VAL A 283 -8.11 -8.03 8.40
N ASP A 284 -7.62 -9.19 7.93
CA ASP A 284 -7.93 -10.50 8.53
C ASP A 284 -6.84 -10.96 9.51
N HIS A 285 -5.56 -10.91 9.10
CA HIS A 285 -4.41 -11.32 9.92
C HIS A 285 -3.07 -10.82 9.36
N PHE A 286 -2.01 -10.92 10.17
CA PHE A 286 -0.61 -10.92 9.75
C PHE A 286 -0.08 -12.37 9.75
N GLY A 287 0.42 -12.84 8.61
CA GLY A 287 1.08 -14.13 8.45
C GLY A 287 2.59 -14.05 8.65
N PHE A 288 3.24 -13.19 7.86
CA PHE A 288 4.68 -12.90 7.87
C PHE A 288 4.94 -11.53 7.22
N PRO A 289 6.13 -10.91 7.41
CA PRO A 289 6.44 -9.61 6.80
C PRO A 289 6.34 -9.66 5.28
N LEU A 290 5.59 -8.73 4.70
CA LEU A 290 5.32 -8.67 3.26
C LEU A 290 5.50 -7.24 2.76
N LYS A 291 6.44 -7.05 1.85
CA LYS A 291 6.66 -5.78 1.13
C LYS A 291 6.15 -5.89 -0.30
N LEU A 292 5.45 -4.87 -0.75
CA LEU A 292 4.95 -4.70 -2.11
C LEU A 292 5.71 -3.55 -2.77
N ARG A 293 6.16 -3.74 -4.01
CA ARG A 293 6.67 -2.68 -4.89
C ARG A 293 5.97 -2.74 -6.24
N VAL A 294 5.58 -1.60 -6.79
CA VAL A 294 4.93 -1.51 -8.11
C VAL A 294 5.71 -0.53 -8.97
N GLN A 295 6.08 -0.98 -10.17
CA GLN A 295 6.69 -0.17 -11.21
C GLN A 295 5.73 -0.01 -12.38
N GLY A 296 5.85 1.11 -13.10
CA GLY A 296 5.06 1.39 -14.28
C GLY A 296 5.79 2.28 -15.28
N LEU A 297 5.09 2.57 -16.38
CA LEU A 297 5.56 3.52 -17.39
C LEU A 297 5.74 4.93 -16.79
N ASP A 298 6.43 5.79 -17.55
CA ASP A 298 6.75 7.18 -17.18
C ASP A 298 7.54 7.33 -15.87
N GLY A 299 8.19 6.27 -15.41
CA GLY A 299 9.05 6.26 -14.21
C GLY A 299 8.30 6.06 -12.89
N PHE A 300 7.07 5.54 -12.93
CA PHE A 300 6.33 5.19 -11.73
C PHE A 300 7.06 4.07 -10.95
N ASP A 301 7.33 4.30 -9.67
CA ASP A 301 7.91 3.32 -8.74
C ASP A 301 7.48 3.66 -7.31
N GLN A 302 6.76 2.75 -6.64
CA GLN A 302 6.28 2.91 -5.26
C GLN A 302 6.45 1.62 -4.47
N SER A 303 6.69 1.73 -3.16
CA SER A 303 6.81 0.58 -2.25
C SER A 303 6.03 0.80 -0.95
N VAL A 304 5.38 -0.25 -0.44
CA VAL A 304 4.51 -0.25 0.75
C VAL A 304 4.59 -1.60 1.49
N GLY A 305 3.97 -1.69 2.67
CA GLY A 305 3.98 -2.89 3.53
C GLY A 305 5.09 -2.85 4.57
N GLU A 306 5.43 -4.01 5.14
CA GLU A 306 6.45 -4.09 6.20
C GLU A 306 7.85 -3.74 5.66
N THR A 307 8.65 -3.05 6.47
CA THR A 307 10.00 -2.59 6.06
C THR A 307 11.01 -3.72 5.77
N LEU A 308 10.72 -4.94 6.26
CA LEU A 308 11.59 -6.12 6.27
C LEU A 308 12.90 -5.97 7.08
N ASN A 309 13.00 -4.93 7.92
CA ASN A 309 14.11 -4.76 8.88
C ASN A 309 13.89 -5.51 10.19
N GLU A 310 12.66 -5.90 10.48
CA GLU A 310 12.27 -6.66 11.66
C GLU A 310 11.96 -8.11 11.28
N SER A 311 12.41 -9.05 12.12
CA SER A 311 11.99 -10.44 11.97
C SER A 311 10.56 -10.62 12.45
N ARG A 312 9.90 -11.65 11.93
CA ARG A 312 8.56 -12.10 12.30
C ARG A 312 8.47 -12.37 13.81
N ASP A 313 9.47 -13.01 14.40
CA ASP A 313 9.51 -13.27 15.84
C ASP A 313 9.64 -11.97 16.66
N ALA A 314 10.35 -10.96 16.13
CA ALA A 314 10.41 -9.62 16.74
C ALA A 314 9.05 -8.92 16.67
N ILE A 315 8.35 -8.98 15.53
CA ILE A 315 6.99 -8.43 15.36
C ILE A 315 5.98 -9.08 16.32
N PHE A 316 5.97 -10.42 16.43
CA PHE A 316 5.11 -11.12 17.40
C PHE A 316 5.41 -10.73 18.86
N SER A 317 6.68 -10.42 19.17
CA SER A 317 7.10 -9.97 20.50
C SER A 317 6.74 -8.51 20.75
N ALA A 318 6.95 -7.64 19.77
CA ALA A 318 6.62 -6.22 19.81
C ALA A 318 5.11 -6.03 19.98
N PHE A 319 4.29 -6.72 19.18
CA PHE A 319 2.83 -6.68 19.26
C PHE A 319 2.35 -6.97 20.69
N GLN A 320 2.79 -8.08 21.29
CA GLN A 320 2.41 -8.46 22.66
C GLN A 320 2.93 -7.50 23.75
N ALA A 321 3.97 -6.71 23.46
CA ALA A 321 4.56 -5.76 24.39
C ALA A 321 3.96 -4.35 24.30
N THR A 322 3.41 -3.95 23.14
CA THR A 322 2.94 -2.58 22.88
C THR A 322 1.42 -2.42 22.89
N VAL A 323 0.65 -3.41 22.47
CA VAL A 323 -0.82 -3.30 22.43
C VAL A 323 -1.46 -3.42 23.82
N PRO A 324 -2.63 -2.81 24.07
CA PRO A 324 -3.36 -3.01 25.32
C PRO A 324 -3.73 -4.48 25.57
N ALA A 325 -3.89 -4.86 26.84
CA ALA A 325 -4.10 -6.24 27.28
C ALA A 325 -5.25 -6.98 26.56
N GLN A 326 -6.27 -6.27 26.09
CA GLN A 326 -7.38 -6.82 25.31
C GLN A 326 -6.93 -7.43 23.97
N PHE A 327 -5.88 -6.88 23.36
CA PHE A 327 -5.36 -7.27 22.05
C PHE A 327 -4.21 -8.28 22.13
N THR A 328 -3.51 -8.42 23.25
CA THR A 328 -2.29 -9.27 23.34
C THR A 328 -2.54 -10.73 22.97
N GLY A 329 -3.73 -11.26 23.27
CA GLY A 329 -4.13 -12.63 22.92
C GLY A 329 -4.26 -12.91 21.41
N LEU A 330 -4.32 -11.88 20.57
CA LEU A 330 -4.39 -12.00 19.10
C LEU A 330 -3.11 -12.61 18.49
N ALA A 331 -1.98 -12.50 19.20
CA ALA A 331 -0.68 -13.06 18.83
C ALA A 331 -0.29 -14.31 19.67
N GLN A 332 -1.27 -14.96 20.31
CA GLN A 332 -1.07 -16.12 21.18
C GLN A 332 -1.84 -17.35 20.68
N ALA A 333 -1.75 -18.48 21.38
CA ALA A 333 -2.52 -19.67 21.05
C ALA A 333 -4.04 -19.37 21.14
N PRO A 334 -4.87 -19.86 20.20
CA PRO A 334 -4.56 -20.88 19.19
C PRO A 334 -3.97 -20.35 17.86
N TYR A 335 -3.80 -19.04 17.70
CA TYR A 335 -3.38 -18.41 16.44
C TYR A 335 -1.87 -18.51 16.20
N ALA A 336 -1.08 -18.33 17.25
CA ALA A 336 0.35 -18.54 17.25
C ALA A 336 0.70 -20.04 17.16
N PRO A 337 1.79 -20.43 16.45
CA PRO A 337 2.79 -19.54 15.85
C PRO A 337 2.40 -18.95 14.49
N TYR A 338 1.28 -19.37 13.89
CA TYR A 338 0.99 -19.18 12.46
C TYR A 338 0.63 -17.77 12.04
N ARG A 339 -0.08 -17.01 12.89
CA ARG A 339 -0.53 -15.64 12.57
C ARG A 339 -0.85 -14.80 13.81
N ILE A 340 -0.90 -13.49 13.63
CA ILE A 340 -1.57 -12.54 14.53
C ILE A 340 -2.90 -12.19 13.87
N VAL A 341 -4.04 -12.45 14.51
CA VAL A 341 -5.37 -12.25 13.89
C VAL A 341 -5.94 -10.86 14.18
N ALA A 342 -6.76 -10.33 13.27
CA ALA A 342 -7.49 -9.10 13.52
C ALA A 342 -8.57 -9.29 14.61
N PRO A 343 -8.97 -8.21 15.31
CA PRO A 343 -9.68 -8.33 16.60
C PRO A 343 -10.99 -9.12 16.54
N SER A 344 -11.77 -8.95 15.48
CA SER A 344 -13.10 -9.54 15.33
C SER A 344 -13.11 -11.00 14.87
N HIS A 345 -11.99 -11.54 14.37
CA HIS A 345 -11.79 -13.00 14.18
C HIS A 345 -11.42 -13.72 15.50
N ALA A 346 -11.48 -12.99 16.62
CA ALA A 346 -11.13 -13.46 17.94
C ALA A 346 -12.14 -12.95 18.98
N SER A 347 -11.65 -12.27 20.02
CA SER A 347 -12.43 -11.97 21.23
C SER A 347 -13.31 -10.71 21.14
N PHE A 348 -13.29 -9.97 20.02
CA PHE A 348 -14.01 -8.71 19.86
C PHE A 348 -15.32 -8.82 19.06
N ILE A 349 -15.73 -10.03 18.69
CA ILE A 349 -17.08 -10.29 18.18
C ILE A 349 -18.12 -10.28 19.33
N ALA A 350 -19.37 -9.92 19.02
CA ALA A 350 -20.44 -9.81 20.00
C ALA A 350 -20.60 -11.09 20.85
N GLY A 351 -20.70 -10.92 22.17
CA GLY A 351 -20.80 -12.02 23.15
C GLY A 351 -19.47 -12.62 23.61
N GLN A 352 -18.34 -12.29 22.97
CA GLN A 352 -17.00 -12.65 23.45
C GLN A 352 -16.45 -11.62 24.45
N ALA A 353 -15.32 -11.94 25.10
CA ALA A 353 -14.74 -11.20 26.22
C ALA A 353 -14.51 -9.70 25.95
N ASN A 354 -14.16 -9.31 24.72
CA ASN A 354 -13.93 -7.93 24.29
C ASN A 354 -15.01 -7.41 23.34
N GLY A 355 -16.14 -8.12 23.17
CA GLY A 355 -17.20 -7.78 22.20
C GLY A 355 -17.92 -6.44 22.41
N ASN A 356 -17.68 -5.78 23.56
CA ASN A 356 -18.19 -4.45 23.90
C ASN A 356 -17.06 -3.40 24.03
N TYR A 357 -15.85 -3.69 23.57
CA TYR A 357 -14.65 -2.87 23.82
C TYR A 357 -14.77 -1.40 23.38
N LEU A 358 -15.35 -1.15 22.20
CA LEU A 358 -15.62 0.21 21.72
C LEU A 358 -16.96 0.79 22.19
N GLN A 359 -17.83 -0.02 22.82
CA GLN A 359 -19.24 0.35 23.02
C GLN A 359 -19.40 1.64 23.84
N GLY A 360 -18.58 1.84 24.89
CA GLY A 360 -18.63 3.06 25.69
C GLY A 360 -18.28 4.34 24.92
N TYR A 361 -17.44 4.25 23.89
CA TYR A 361 -17.12 5.37 23.00
C TYR A 361 -18.24 5.58 21.96
N ILE A 362 -18.73 4.51 21.34
CA ILE A 362 -19.85 4.56 20.38
C ILE A 362 -21.10 5.15 21.04
N ASP A 363 -21.45 4.70 22.25
CA ASP A 363 -22.60 5.21 23.00
C ASP A 363 -22.45 6.70 23.35
N ALA A 364 -21.24 7.15 23.68
CA ALA A 364 -20.95 8.55 23.98
C ALA A 364 -21.10 9.45 22.74
N ILE A 365 -20.59 9.01 21.59
CA ILE A 365 -20.78 9.65 20.28
C ILE A 365 -22.27 9.76 19.96
N TRP A 366 -23.03 8.65 20.03
CA TRP A 366 -24.46 8.65 19.71
C TRP A 366 -25.26 9.52 20.68
N ALA A 367 -24.89 9.55 21.97
CA ALA A 367 -25.52 10.44 22.94
C ALA A 367 -25.22 11.93 22.67
N ARG A 368 -23.99 12.28 22.29
CA ARG A 368 -23.59 13.64 21.92
C ARG A 368 -24.36 14.13 20.70
N TYR A 369 -24.32 13.38 19.61
CA TYR A 369 -24.93 13.77 18.34
C TYR A 369 -26.46 13.62 18.28
N ARG A 370 -27.14 13.28 19.38
CA ARG A 370 -28.58 13.61 19.54
C ARG A 370 -28.81 15.11 19.71
N ASN A 371 -27.88 15.80 20.36
CA ASN A 371 -28.03 17.20 20.78
C ASN A 371 -27.19 18.19 19.94
N GLU A 372 -26.11 17.71 19.34
CA GLU A 372 -25.21 18.47 18.46
C GLU A 372 -25.26 17.96 17.00
N ASP A 373 -24.81 18.78 16.05
CA ASP A 373 -24.55 18.33 14.67
C ASP A 373 -23.10 17.82 14.55
N LEU A 374 -22.90 16.66 13.93
CA LEU A 374 -21.60 16.28 13.37
C LEU A 374 -21.48 16.93 11.98
N VAL A 375 -20.47 17.78 11.76
CA VAL A 375 -20.31 18.51 10.49
C VAL A 375 -18.95 18.22 9.88
N PHE A 376 -18.95 17.68 8.66
CA PHE A 376 -17.75 17.34 7.90
C PHE A 376 -17.97 17.59 6.41
N THR A 377 -16.88 17.70 5.66
CA THR A 377 -16.90 17.87 4.20
C THR A 377 -16.14 16.73 3.56
N LEU A 378 -16.70 16.15 2.51
CA LEU A 378 -16.02 15.19 1.66
C LEU A 378 -15.73 15.85 0.31
N ASP A 379 -14.53 15.63 -0.22
CA ASP A 379 -14.12 16.22 -1.49
C ASP A 379 -15.04 15.73 -2.63
N ASN A 380 -15.36 16.65 -3.54
CA ASN A 380 -16.33 16.47 -4.64
C ASN A 380 -17.78 16.13 -4.25
N LEU A 381 -18.06 15.77 -2.98
CA LEU A 381 -19.39 15.42 -2.48
C LEU A 381 -20.03 16.50 -1.59
N GLY A 382 -19.24 17.41 -1.02
CA GLY A 382 -19.72 18.58 -0.28
C GLY A 382 -19.83 18.38 1.24
N THR A 383 -20.46 19.34 1.93
CA THR A 383 -20.60 19.36 3.40
C THR A 383 -21.86 18.65 3.87
N PHE A 384 -21.70 17.72 4.81
CA PHE A 384 -22.77 16.95 5.44
C PHE A 384 -22.98 17.38 6.90
N ARG A 385 -24.21 17.22 7.38
CA ARG A 385 -24.63 17.42 8.78
C ARG A 385 -25.31 16.16 9.29
N GLY A 386 -24.63 15.47 10.20
CA GLY A 386 -25.14 14.32 10.93
C GLY A 386 -25.88 14.72 12.20
N ARG A 387 -27.03 14.10 12.45
CA ARG A 387 -27.81 14.18 13.70
C ARG A 387 -28.41 12.81 14.03
N VAL A 388 -28.27 12.36 15.28
CA VAL A 388 -28.87 11.11 15.76
C VAL A 388 -30.33 11.32 16.11
N ASN A 389 -31.22 10.58 15.46
CA ASN A 389 -32.65 10.54 15.72
C ASN A 389 -33.04 9.14 16.25
N GLY A 390 -33.44 9.06 17.52
CA GLY A 390 -33.59 7.78 18.23
C GLY A 390 -32.24 7.05 18.34
N ASN A 391 -32.07 6.01 17.52
CA ASN A 391 -30.83 5.25 17.37
C ASN A 391 -30.14 5.44 16.00
N THR A 392 -30.83 6.02 15.01
CA THR A 392 -30.32 6.20 13.66
C THR A 392 -29.48 7.48 13.57
N PHE A 393 -28.27 7.40 13.04
CA PHE A 393 -27.49 8.59 12.68
C PHE A 393 -27.93 9.05 11.28
N VAL A 394 -28.63 10.18 11.20
CA VAL A 394 -29.17 10.74 9.95
C VAL A 394 -28.25 11.85 9.46
N PHE A 395 -27.73 11.74 8.25
CA PHE A 395 -26.88 12.72 7.61
C PHE A 395 -27.66 13.45 6.51
N THR A 396 -27.52 14.77 6.44
CA THR A 396 -28.16 15.61 5.42
C THR A 396 -27.15 16.54 4.75
N GLY A 397 -27.40 16.89 3.48
CA GLY A 397 -26.57 17.83 2.73
C GLY A 397 -25.77 17.17 1.62
N GLY A 398 -24.50 17.59 1.48
CA GLY A 398 -23.70 17.37 0.29
C GLY A 398 -24.19 18.18 -0.91
N ASN A 399 -23.50 18.06 -2.04
CA ASN A 399 -23.79 18.78 -3.29
C ASN A 399 -25.18 18.42 -3.86
N ALA A 400 -25.64 17.18 -3.63
CA ALA A 400 -26.99 16.72 -3.99
C ALA A 400 -28.09 17.12 -2.99
N ASN A 401 -27.73 17.69 -1.83
CA ASN A 401 -28.64 18.00 -0.72
C ASN A 401 -29.51 16.80 -0.30
N GLY A 402 -28.91 15.62 -0.25
CA GLY A 402 -29.57 14.35 0.04
C GLY A 402 -29.66 14.02 1.54
N THR A 403 -30.24 12.85 1.84
CA THR A 403 -30.32 12.25 3.18
C THR A 403 -29.77 10.82 3.16
N TYR A 404 -28.95 10.48 4.16
CA TYR A 404 -28.18 9.24 4.29
C TYR A 404 -28.15 8.77 5.75
N TYR A 405 -27.81 7.52 6.01
CA TYR A 405 -28.06 6.86 7.29
C TYR A 405 -26.95 5.93 7.76
N ILE A 406 -26.78 5.86 9.08
CA ILE A 406 -26.34 4.66 9.81
C ILE A 406 -27.56 4.21 10.62
N ASN A 407 -28.18 3.09 10.23
CA ASN A 407 -29.53 2.67 10.67
C ASN A 407 -29.60 2.05 12.08
N GLY A 408 -28.70 2.44 12.99
CA GLY A 408 -28.69 1.99 14.37
C GLY A 408 -27.47 2.48 15.15
N VAL A 409 -27.25 1.89 16.32
CA VAL A 409 -26.00 2.02 17.08
C VAL A 409 -25.13 0.81 16.71
N PRO A 410 -23.92 0.99 16.14
CA PRO A 410 -23.07 -0.13 15.76
C PRO A 410 -22.46 -0.84 16.97
N SER A 411 -22.19 -2.12 16.79
CA SER A 411 -21.39 -2.94 17.71
C SER A 411 -19.89 -2.70 17.51
N THR A 412 -19.07 -3.15 18.48
CA THR A 412 -17.60 -3.15 18.34
C THR A 412 -17.15 -3.93 17.10
N SER A 413 -17.79 -5.06 16.80
CA SER A 413 -17.46 -5.87 15.62
C SER A 413 -17.80 -5.21 14.30
N GLU A 414 -18.92 -4.49 14.20
CA GLU A 414 -19.28 -3.79 12.94
C GLU A 414 -18.28 -2.68 12.63
N VAL A 415 -17.78 -1.95 13.64
CA VAL A 415 -16.72 -0.95 13.46
C VAL A 415 -15.42 -1.59 12.95
N PHE A 416 -14.97 -2.68 13.56
CA PHE A 416 -13.70 -3.32 13.18
C PHE A 416 -13.77 -4.05 11.83
N LEU A 417 -14.94 -4.57 11.43
CA LEU A 417 -15.14 -5.29 10.17
C LEU A 417 -15.67 -4.40 9.03
N GLY A 418 -16.10 -3.16 9.32
CA GLY A 418 -16.77 -2.27 8.37
C GLY A 418 -18.03 -2.86 7.73
N ASN A 419 -18.76 -3.68 8.48
CA ASN A 419 -19.94 -4.40 7.99
C ASN A 419 -21.21 -4.03 8.77
N GLY A 420 -22.33 -4.67 8.43
CA GLY A 420 -23.61 -4.43 9.07
C GLY A 420 -24.06 -2.99 8.84
N LEU A 421 -24.17 -2.21 9.93
CA LEU A 421 -24.53 -0.80 9.85
C LEU A 421 -23.52 0.10 9.09
N PHE A 422 -22.31 -0.39 8.77
CA PHE A 422 -21.33 0.32 7.93
C PHE A 422 -21.26 -0.13 6.48
N ASN A 423 -22.09 -1.08 6.05
CA ASN A 423 -22.28 -1.38 4.63
C ASN A 423 -23.77 -1.52 4.23
N ASP A 424 -24.66 -0.89 5.01
CA ASP A 424 -26.11 -0.91 4.79
C ASP A 424 -26.53 0.16 3.76
N PRO A 425 -27.02 -0.21 2.56
CA PRO A 425 -27.48 0.74 1.55
C PRO A 425 -28.90 1.29 1.82
N THR A 426 -29.58 0.85 2.89
CA THR A 426 -31.01 1.07 3.09
C THR A 426 -31.36 2.54 3.33
N GLY A 427 -32.39 3.01 2.61
CA GLY A 427 -33.03 4.32 2.81
C GLY A 427 -32.33 5.51 2.15
N ALA A 428 -31.10 5.33 1.63
CA ALA A 428 -30.26 6.37 1.07
C ALA A 428 -30.92 7.19 -0.06
N SER A 429 -30.58 8.47 -0.15
CA SER A 429 -30.87 9.27 -1.36
C SER A 429 -29.95 8.90 -2.53
N ASP A 430 -28.71 8.53 -2.22
CA ASP A 430 -27.74 7.93 -3.13
C ASP A 430 -26.91 6.89 -2.36
N VAL A 431 -26.79 5.67 -2.90
CA VAL A 431 -26.13 4.55 -2.21
C VAL A 431 -24.61 4.74 -2.16
N GLY A 432 -24.00 5.30 -3.21
CA GLY A 432 -22.55 5.55 -3.23
C GLY A 432 -22.15 6.57 -2.16
N VAL A 433 -22.90 7.67 -2.06
CA VAL A 433 -22.67 8.68 -1.01
C VAL A 433 -22.96 8.13 0.39
N GLN A 434 -23.96 7.25 0.57
CA GLN A 434 -24.19 6.59 1.86
C GLN A 434 -23.01 5.70 2.27
N LEU A 435 -22.49 4.86 1.38
CA LEU A 435 -21.34 4.00 1.66
C LEU A 435 -20.07 4.83 1.95
N GLN A 436 -19.86 5.94 1.25
CA GLN A 436 -18.77 6.88 1.55
C GLN A 436 -18.90 7.50 2.95
N ILE A 437 -20.10 7.92 3.35
CA ILE A 437 -20.35 8.40 4.72
C ILE A 437 -20.11 7.28 5.74
N GLN A 438 -20.57 6.06 5.48
CA GLN A 438 -20.39 4.93 6.39
C GLN A 438 -18.91 4.55 6.59
N ALA A 439 -18.12 4.50 5.52
CA ALA A 439 -16.67 4.30 5.58
C ALA A 439 -15.98 5.37 6.45
N GLN A 440 -16.29 6.65 6.22
CA GLN A 440 -15.74 7.78 6.96
C GLN A 440 -16.03 7.71 8.47
N ILE A 441 -17.29 7.41 8.83
CA ILE A 441 -17.67 7.27 10.25
C ILE A 441 -17.00 6.03 10.86
N SER A 442 -16.92 4.90 10.14
CA SER A 442 -16.24 3.69 10.63
C SER A 442 -14.74 3.93 10.89
N ALA A 443 -14.04 4.55 9.93
CA ALA A 443 -12.63 4.88 10.06
C ALA A 443 -12.37 5.84 11.23
N ALA A 444 -13.19 6.89 11.36
CA ALA A 444 -13.05 7.85 12.45
C ALA A 444 -13.34 7.23 13.84
N ILE A 445 -14.18 6.20 13.95
CA ILE A 445 -14.36 5.44 15.20
C ILE A 445 -13.17 4.52 15.47
N ASN A 446 -12.68 3.78 14.47
CA ASN A 446 -11.47 2.93 14.59
C ASN A 446 -10.29 3.75 15.14
N ARG A 447 -10.11 4.96 14.64
CA ARG A 447 -9.03 5.90 14.97
C ARG A 447 -9.31 6.77 16.22
N HIS A 448 -10.51 6.71 16.79
CA HIS A 448 -10.97 7.50 17.94
C HIS A 448 -10.84 9.02 17.72
N VAL A 449 -11.33 9.50 16.57
CA VAL A 449 -11.35 10.93 16.18
C VAL A 449 -12.70 11.41 15.63
N LEU A 450 -13.76 10.60 15.76
CA LEU A 450 -15.08 10.91 15.19
C LEU A 450 -15.63 12.26 15.67
N GLU A 451 -15.38 12.62 16.93
CA GLU A 451 -15.81 13.89 17.51
C GLU A 451 -15.09 15.14 16.97
N THR A 452 -13.98 14.97 16.24
CA THR A 452 -13.16 16.06 15.71
C THR A 452 -12.89 15.86 14.21
N PRO A 453 -13.84 16.22 13.32
CA PRO A 453 -13.68 16.10 11.86
C PRO A 453 -12.40 16.72 11.26
N SER A 454 -11.82 17.74 11.89
CA SER A 454 -10.55 18.31 11.46
C SER A 454 -9.32 17.42 11.71
N GLN A 455 -9.48 16.29 12.40
CA GLN A 455 -8.43 15.30 12.68
C GLN A 455 -8.63 13.97 11.92
N TRP A 456 -9.71 13.80 11.14
CA TRP A 456 -9.96 12.54 10.41
C TRP A 456 -8.83 12.21 9.41
N TYR A 457 -8.19 13.23 8.86
CA TYR A 457 -7.08 13.14 7.91
C TYR A 457 -5.73 13.56 8.52
N ASP A 458 -5.60 13.59 9.85
CA ASP A 458 -4.37 13.91 10.58
C ASP A 458 -3.89 12.69 11.36
N GLN A 459 -3.11 11.82 10.71
CA GLN A 459 -2.67 10.53 11.27
C GLN A 459 -2.01 10.62 12.67
N PRO A 460 -1.17 11.63 12.99
CA PRO A 460 -0.63 11.81 14.34
C PRO A 460 -1.67 12.03 15.45
N SER A 461 -2.89 12.44 15.11
CA SER A 461 -4.01 12.58 16.06
C SER A 461 -4.78 11.27 16.28
N HIS A 462 -4.55 10.23 15.48
CA HIS A 462 -5.26 8.95 15.58
C HIS A 462 -4.73 8.10 16.74
N TYR A 463 -5.59 7.24 17.26
CA TYR A 463 -5.28 6.28 18.34
C TYR A 463 -4.69 6.94 19.61
N PRO A 464 -5.34 7.98 20.17
CA PRO A 464 -4.84 8.71 21.34
C PRO A 464 -4.58 7.80 22.55
N ALA A 465 -3.40 7.95 23.14
CA ALA A 465 -2.93 7.10 24.24
C ALA A 465 -3.91 7.05 25.42
N GLY A 466 -4.25 5.83 25.85
CA GLY A 466 -5.19 5.57 26.94
C GLY A 466 -6.67 5.56 26.54
N GLN A 467 -7.02 5.82 25.28
CA GLN A 467 -8.39 5.71 24.77
C GLN A 467 -8.69 4.35 24.12
N ALA A 468 -9.98 4.03 23.98
CA ALA A 468 -10.46 2.83 23.31
C ALA A 468 -10.48 3.04 21.79
N ALA A 469 -9.49 2.48 21.09
CA ALA A 469 -9.29 2.61 19.65
C ALA A 469 -8.84 1.26 19.04
N ASN A 470 -8.72 1.16 17.72
CA ASN A 470 -8.21 -0.05 17.06
C ASN A 470 -6.67 -0.13 17.19
N TRP A 471 -6.19 -0.57 18.36
CA TRP A 471 -4.75 -0.70 18.63
C TRP A 471 -4.06 -1.79 17.81
N TYR A 472 -4.80 -2.71 17.20
CA TYR A 472 -4.28 -3.64 16.19
C TYR A 472 -3.91 -2.89 14.90
N ALA A 473 -4.79 -2.04 14.38
CA ALA A 473 -4.49 -1.21 13.21
C ALA A 473 -3.34 -0.24 13.47
N LYS A 474 -3.32 0.43 14.64
CA LYS A 474 -2.21 1.30 15.06
C LYS A 474 -0.86 0.59 14.99
N PHE A 475 -0.78 -0.65 15.47
CA PHE A 475 0.45 -1.43 15.42
C PHE A 475 0.95 -1.60 13.98
N TRP A 476 0.08 -1.91 13.01
CA TRP A 476 0.52 -2.08 11.62
C TRP A 476 0.92 -0.77 10.93
N HIS A 477 0.35 0.38 11.31
CA HIS A 477 0.89 1.67 10.88
C HIS A 477 2.30 1.92 11.46
N ASP A 478 2.55 1.56 12.72
CA ASP A 478 3.85 1.80 13.37
C ASP A 478 5.00 0.96 12.78
N HIS A 479 4.69 -0.14 12.09
CA HIS A 479 5.65 -1.13 11.57
C HIS A 479 5.75 -1.18 10.02
N ASN A 480 4.98 -0.36 9.31
CA ASN A 480 4.98 -0.29 7.84
C ASN A 480 5.73 0.94 7.29
N ILE A 481 6.14 0.83 6.02
CA ILE A 481 6.68 1.93 5.22
C ILE A 481 5.66 3.08 5.20
N ASP A 482 6.15 4.30 5.45
CA ASP A 482 5.40 5.56 5.47
C ASP A 482 4.13 5.55 6.33
N ALA A 483 4.08 4.65 7.33
CA ALA A 483 2.92 4.38 8.18
C ALA A 483 1.64 3.98 7.42
N LEU A 484 1.76 3.44 6.20
CA LEU A 484 0.63 2.99 5.39
C LEU A 484 0.26 1.54 5.70
N SER A 485 -0.98 1.30 6.14
CA SER A 485 -1.43 -0.06 6.49
C SER A 485 -2.93 -0.28 6.32
N TYR A 486 -3.30 -1.51 6.00
CA TYR A 486 -4.69 -1.96 5.89
C TYR A 486 -5.01 -2.72 7.18
N GLY A 487 -5.10 -2.00 8.30
CA GLY A 487 -5.31 -2.55 9.63
C GLY A 487 -6.78 -2.82 9.97
N PHE A 488 -7.70 -2.23 9.20
CA PHE A 488 -9.14 -2.49 9.18
C PHE A 488 -9.73 -2.14 7.81
N SER A 489 -10.98 -2.53 7.55
CA SER A 489 -11.61 -2.52 6.21
C SER A 489 -11.71 -1.16 5.49
N TYR A 490 -11.54 -0.04 6.20
CA TYR A 490 -11.68 1.32 5.68
C TYR A 490 -10.48 2.20 6.04
N ASP A 491 -9.28 1.61 6.10
CA ASP A 491 -8.04 2.35 6.36
C ASP A 491 -7.64 3.26 5.19
N ASP A 492 -8.19 3.00 4.00
CA ASP A 492 -8.06 3.82 2.78
C ASP A 492 -8.66 5.22 2.93
N VAL A 493 -9.60 5.42 3.87
CA VAL A 493 -10.12 6.76 4.21
C VAL A 493 -8.96 7.67 4.65
N GLY A 494 -8.64 8.66 3.82
CA GLY A 494 -7.52 9.59 4.06
C GLY A 494 -6.17 9.10 3.54
N ASP A 495 -6.16 8.12 2.62
CA ASP A 495 -4.97 7.60 1.94
C ASP A 495 -3.94 6.92 2.89
N PHE A 496 -4.40 6.40 4.04
CA PHE A 496 -3.53 5.72 5.03
C PHE A 496 -3.37 4.20 4.79
N SER A 497 -3.96 3.67 3.72
CA SER A 497 -3.79 2.26 3.29
C SER A 497 -2.54 2.07 2.41
N PRO A 498 -1.99 0.84 2.31
CA PRO A 498 -0.85 0.52 1.46
C PRO A 498 -1.32 0.20 0.03
N SER A 499 -2.29 0.98 -0.47
CA SER A 499 -2.89 0.78 -1.78
C SER A 499 -2.11 1.56 -2.83
N ILE A 500 -1.48 0.84 -3.75
CA ILE A 500 -0.80 1.46 -4.89
C ILE A 500 -1.71 1.39 -6.11
N HIS A 501 -1.84 2.52 -6.80
CA HIS A 501 -2.47 2.63 -8.11
C HIS A 501 -1.51 3.26 -9.13
N THR A 502 -1.45 2.65 -10.33
CA THR A 502 -0.87 3.28 -11.52
C THR A 502 -1.67 2.88 -12.75
N ASN A 503 -1.81 3.81 -13.69
CA ASN A 503 -2.55 3.62 -14.95
C ASN A 503 -1.79 2.76 -15.99
N ALA A 504 -0.52 2.44 -15.72
CA ALA A 504 0.38 1.79 -16.67
C ALA A 504 1.40 0.83 -15.98
N PRO A 505 0.95 -0.18 -15.22
CA PRO A 505 1.80 -1.07 -14.44
C PRO A 505 2.62 -2.04 -15.30
N THR A 506 3.94 -1.98 -15.20
CA THR A 506 4.84 -2.94 -15.86
C THR A 506 5.13 -4.13 -14.96
N ASP A 507 5.49 -3.86 -13.69
CA ASP A 507 6.04 -4.86 -12.78
C ASP A 507 5.48 -4.70 -11.36
N VAL A 508 5.18 -5.81 -10.69
CA VAL A 508 4.69 -5.87 -9.32
C VAL A 508 5.53 -6.89 -8.56
N THR A 509 6.29 -6.44 -7.56
CA THR A 509 7.14 -7.30 -6.74
C THR A 509 6.54 -7.50 -5.35
N PHE A 510 6.32 -8.75 -4.96
CA PHE A 510 6.05 -9.12 -3.56
C PHE A 510 7.30 -9.77 -2.95
N THR A 511 7.81 -9.19 -1.88
CA THR A 511 8.97 -9.68 -1.13
C THR A 511 8.54 -10.24 0.22
N ILE A 512 8.80 -11.53 0.44
CA ILE A 512 8.46 -12.28 1.65
C ILE A 512 9.63 -12.22 2.63
N GLY A 513 9.45 -11.61 3.80
CA GLY A 513 10.41 -11.61 4.91
C GLY A 513 10.17 -12.72 5.94
N TRP A 514 11.03 -12.80 6.95
CA TRP A 514 10.90 -13.71 8.11
C TRP A 514 11.66 -13.21 9.34
#